data_AF-A0A377K475-F1
#
_entry.id   AF-A0A377K475-F1
#
_cell.length_a   1.000
_cell.length_b   1.000
_cell.length_c   1.000
_cell.angle_alpha   90.00
_cell.angle_beta   90.00
_cell.angle_gamma   90.00
#
_symmetry.space_group_name_H-M   'P 1'
#
loop_
_entity.id
_entity.type
_entity.pdbx_description
1 polymer ?
#
loop_
_entity_poly.entity_id
_entity_poly.type
_entity_poly.pdbx_seq_one_letter_code
_entity_poly.pdbx_strand_id
1 'polypeptide(L)'
;MTVALQGSLALTVAIAILNMHELRLVTFPKLVRGYPNSQYTTDATKRLVFLKDRLAKYEYSVAEYYTERGAWVAVVNRVEGMLRDYPDTQATRDALPLMENAYRQMQMNAQAEKVAKIIAANSSNT
;
A
#
# COMPACT_ATOMS: atom_id res chain seq x y z
N MET A 1 -4.63 -28.86 24.33
CA MET A 1 -4.85 -27.39 24.30
C MET A 1 -3.59 -26.73 23.74
N THR A 2 -3.39 -26.73 22.43
CA THR A 2 -2.11 -26.30 21.84
C THR A 2 -2.24 -25.70 20.44
N VAL A 3 -3.36 -25.05 20.13
CA VAL A 3 -3.60 -24.43 18.80
C VAL A 3 -3.83 -22.91 18.89
N ALA A 4 -3.90 -22.33 20.08
CA ALA A 4 -4.23 -20.90 20.25
C ALA A 4 -3.02 -19.94 20.16
N LEU A 5 -1.77 -20.42 20.20
CA LEU A 5 -0.59 -19.53 20.21
C LEU A 5 -0.07 -19.11 18.83
N GLN A 6 -0.42 -19.81 17.74
CA GLN A 6 0.07 -19.43 16.40
C GLN A 6 -0.66 -18.20 15.82
N GLY A 7 -1.88 -17.89 16.28
CA GLY A 7 -2.63 -16.72 15.80
C GLY A 7 -2.14 -15.38 16.37
N SER A 8 -1.56 -15.37 17.58
CA SER A 8 -1.12 -14.15 18.25
C SER A 8 0.20 -13.61 17.68
N LEU A 9 1.14 -14.49 17.33
CA LEU A 9 2.42 -14.10 16.73
C LEU A 9 2.27 -13.48 15.33
N ALA A 10 1.36 -14.01 14.50
CA ALA A 10 1.12 -13.45 13.17
C ALA A 10 0.57 -12.02 13.23
N LEU A 11 -0.32 -11.75 14.20
CA LEU A 11 -0.87 -10.42 14.42
C LEU A 11 0.17 -9.46 14.99
N THR A 12 1.01 -9.90 15.93
CA THR A 12 2.11 -9.08 16.47
C THR A 12 3.18 -8.79 15.42
N VAL A 13 3.51 -9.74 14.56
CA VAL A 13 4.44 -9.53 13.43
C VAL A 13 3.81 -8.58 12.41
N ALA A 14 2.53 -8.72 12.08
CA ALA A 14 1.82 -7.79 11.21
C ALA A 14 1.76 -6.37 11.78
N ILE A 15 1.51 -6.21 13.09
CA ILE A 15 1.51 -4.92 13.80
C ILE A 15 2.93 -4.33 13.87
N ALA A 16 3.96 -5.14 14.09
CA ALA A 16 5.35 -4.68 14.13
C ALA A 16 5.85 -4.23 12.74
N ILE A 17 5.49 -4.95 11.68
CA ILE A 17 5.77 -4.57 10.29
C ILE A 17 5.03 -3.27 9.93
N LEU A 18 3.78 -3.14 10.38
CA LEU A 18 2.97 -1.92 10.20
C LEU A 18 3.61 -0.70 10.90
N ASN A 19 4.06 -0.86 12.16
CA ASN A 19 4.73 0.20 12.93
C ASN A 19 6.12 0.59 12.37
N MET A 20 6.86 -0.37 11.79
CA MET A 20 8.17 -0.09 11.19
C MET A 20 8.06 0.72 9.88
N HIS A 21 6.96 0.57 9.12
CA HIS A 21 6.66 1.40 7.96
C HIS A 21 6.35 2.85 8.34
N GLU A 22 5.55 3.08 9.38
CA GLU A 22 5.22 4.43 9.86
C GLU A 22 6.46 5.21 10.32
N LEU A 23 7.39 4.55 11.02
CA LEU A 23 8.60 5.21 11.54
C LEU A 23 9.50 5.77 10.42
N ARG A 24 9.59 5.07 9.29
CA ARG A 24 10.39 5.46 8.12
C ARG A 24 9.78 6.65 7.36
N LEU A 25 8.46 6.74 7.32
CA LEU A 25 7.76 7.81 6.61
C LEU A 25 7.80 9.14 7.36
N VAL A 26 8.01 9.13 8.68
CA VAL A 26 8.06 10.37 9.48
C VAL A 26 9.42 11.07 9.41
N THR A 27 10.51 10.38 9.08
CA THR A 27 11.87 10.92 9.21
C THR A 27 12.30 11.77 8.00
N PHE A 28 11.96 11.36 6.77
CA PHE A 28 12.40 12.06 5.56
C PHE A 28 11.60 13.34 5.23
N PRO A 29 10.26 13.40 5.41
CA PRO A 29 9.49 14.63 5.16
C PRO A 29 9.90 15.77 6.09
N LYS A 30 10.34 15.47 7.32
CA LYS A 30 10.85 16.47 8.27
C LYS A 30 12.15 17.12 7.80
N LEU A 31 13.04 16.36 7.16
CA LEU A 31 14.29 16.89 6.60
C LEU A 31 14.03 17.78 5.38
N VAL A 32 13.19 17.32 4.45
CA VAL A 32 12.85 18.07 3.22
C VAL A 32 12.07 19.35 3.54
N ARG A 33 11.14 19.32 4.50
CA ARG A 33 10.41 20.52 4.95
C ARG A 33 11.25 21.45 5.82
N GLY A 34 12.24 20.94 6.56
CA GLY A 34 13.08 21.73 7.46
C GLY A 34 14.22 22.48 6.77
N TYR A 35 14.77 21.93 5.68
CA TYR A 35 15.93 22.51 5.00
C TYR A 35 15.81 22.44 3.47
N PRO A 36 14.88 23.19 2.85
CA PRO A 36 14.59 23.10 1.42
C PRO A 36 15.77 23.49 0.51
N ASN A 37 16.69 24.35 0.98
CA ASN A 37 17.82 24.88 0.19
C ASN A 37 19.16 24.15 0.43
N SER A 38 19.14 22.99 1.08
CA SER A 38 20.37 22.22 1.33
C SER A 38 20.80 21.43 0.09
N GLN A 39 22.11 21.33 -0.14
CA GLN A 39 22.69 20.48 -1.19
C GLN A 39 22.25 19.01 -1.11
N TYR A 40 21.81 18.55 0.06
CA TYR A 40 21.33 17.19 0.30
C TYR A 40 19.85 16.97 -0.02
N THR A 41 19.07 18.03 -0.24
CA THR A 41 17.62 17.95 -0.41
C THR A 41 17.24 17.24 -1.71
N THR A 42 18.00 17.46 -2.78
CA THR A 42 17.78 16.76 -4.07
C THR A 42 18.06 15.26 -3.96
N ASP A 43 19.13 14.85 -3.28
CA ASP A 43 19.46 13.43 -3.07
C ASP A 43 18.46 12.77 -2.10
N ALA A 44 18.11 13.45 -1.00
CA ALA A 44 17.13 12.97 -0.04
C ALA A 44 15.74 12.76 -0.69
N THR A 45 15.32 13.68 -1.57
CA THR A 45 14.04 13.55 -2.29
C THR A 45 14.04 12.35 -3.23
N LYS A 46 15.12 12.13 -3.99
CA LYS A 46 15.27 10.94 -4.86
C LYS A 46 15.23 9.63 -4.06
N ARG A 47 15.92 9.58 -2.91
CA ARG A 47 15.88 8.42 -2.01
C ARG A 47 14.50 8.19 -1.40
N LEU A 48 13.76 9.26 -1.11
CA LEU A 48 12.39 9.18 -0.60
C LEU A 48 11.46 8.56 -1.65
N VAL A 49 11.54 9.00 -2.90
CA VAL A 49 10.79 8.42 -4.02
C VAL A 49 11.12 6.93 -4.19
N PHE A 50 12.41 6.58 -4.20
CA PHE A 50 12.83 5.18 -4.29
C PHE A 50 12.31 4.33 -3.12
N LEU A 51 12.36 4.86 -1.90
CA LEU A 51 11.88 4.16 -0.72
C LEU A 51 10.36 3.96 -0.80
N LYS A 52 9.59 4.99 -1.16
CA LYS A 52 8.14 4.88 -1.39
C LYS A 52 7.81 3.79 -2.40
N ASP A 53 8.48 3.77 -3.55
CA ASP A 53 8.28 2.75 -4.58
C ASP A 53 8.54 1.33 -4.04
N ARG A 54 9.62 1.16 -3.26
CA ARG A 54 9.94 -0.13 -2.64
C ARG A 54 8.90 -0.56 -1.61
N LEU A 55 8.38 0.37 -0.79
CA LEU A 55 7.35 0.08 0.21
C LEU A 55 6.01 -0.26 -0.47
N ALA A 56 5.65 0.46 -1.53
CA ALA A 56 4.46 0.16 -2.32
C ALA A 56 4.55 -1.22 -2.99
N LYS A 57 5.71 -1.59 -3.55
CA LYS A 57 5.93 -2.94 -4.10
C LYS A 57 5.76 -4.04 -3.05
N TYR A 58 6.20 -3.80 -1.81
CA TYR A 58 6.00 -4.77 -0.73
C TYR A 58 4.52 -4.96 -0.40
N GLU A 59 3.76 -3.87 -0.23
CA GLU A 59 2.31 -3.96 0.03
C GLU A 59 1.56 -4.61 -1.15
N TYR A 60 1.98 -4.34 -2.39
CA TYR A 60 1.45 -4.99 -3.58
C TYR A 60 1.62 -6.51 -3.54
N SER A 61 2.83 -7.00 -3.24
CA SER A 61 3.07 -8.46 -3.11
C SER A 61 2.26 -9.09 -1.97
N VAL A 62 2.01 -8.35 -0.89
CA VAL A 62 1.13 -8.81 0.20
C VAL A 62 -0.33 -8.88 -0.27
N ALA A 63 -0.79 -7.90 -1.07
CA ALA A 63 -2.12 -7.91 -1.67
C ALA A 63 -2.30 -9.08 -2.65
N GLU A 64 -1.29 -9.39 -3.47
CA GLU A 64 -1.28 -10.58 -4.34
C GLU A 64 -1.40 -11.87 -3.53
N TYR A 65 -0.60 -12.01 -2.47
CA TYR A 65 -0.66 -13.17 -1.59
C TYR A 65 -2.03 -13.37 -0.92
N TYR A 66 -2.70 -12.28 -0.52
CA TYR A 66 -4.07 -12.37 0.00
C TYR A 66 -5.12 -12.68 -1.07
N THR A 67 -4.88 -12.25 -2.31
CA THR A 67 -5.72 -12.56 -3.48
C THR A 67 -5.69 -14.06 -3.76
N GLU A 68 -4.50 -14.67 -3.80
CA GLU A 68 -4.33 -16.12 -3.99
C GLU A 68 -5.04 -16.96 -2.92
N ARG A 69 -5.18 -16.42 -1.71
CA ARG A 69 -5.84 -17.07 -0.57
C ARG A 69 -7.34 -16.79 -0.47
N GLY A 70 -7.89 -15.95 -1.35
CA GLY A 70 -9.28 -15.52 -1.30
C GLY A 70 -9.62 -14.63 -0.10
N ALA A 71 -8.62 -13.98 0.51
CA ALA A 71 -8.83 -13.08 1.65
C ALA A 71 -9.20 -11.67 1.17
N TRP A 72 -10.36 -11.53 0.52
CA TRP A 72 -10.77 -10.32 -0.21
C TRP A 72 -10.82 -9.04 0.64
N VAL A 73 -11.26 -9.14 1.90
CA VAL A 73 -11.27 -8.00 2.83
C VAL A 73 -9.85 -7.50 3.11
N ALA A 74 -8.88 -8.42 3.24
CA ALA A 74 -7.49 -8.07 3.47
C ALA A 74 -6.87 -7.40 2.24
N VAL A 75 -7.22 -7.86 1.03
CA VAL A 75 -6.80 -7.21 -0.23
C VAL A 75 -7.27 -5.76 -0.24
N VAL A 76 -8.56 -5.51 -0.01
CA VAL A 76 -9.12 -4.15 0.02
C VAL A 76 -8.39 -3.27 1.03
N ASN A 77 -8.22 -3.74 2.27
CA ASN A 77 -7.54 -2.96 3.32
C ASN A 77 -6.09 -2.61 2.94
N ARG A 78 -5.38 -3.52 2.25
CA ARG A 78 -4.01 -3.29 1.77
C ARG A 78 -3.97 -2.24 0.68
N VAL A 79 -4.83 -2.36 -0.33
CA VAL A 79 -4.88 -1.40 -1.45
C VAL A 79 -5.36 -0.02 -1.00
N GLU A 80 -6.30 0.07 -0.04
CA GLU A 80 -6.69 1.34 0.57
C GLU A 80 -5.52 2.01 1.32
N GLY A 81 -4.71 1.22 2.03
CA GLY A 81 -3.47 1.72 2.65
C GLY A 81 -2.49 2.25 1.62
N MET A 82 -2.29 1.52 0.51
CA MET A 82 -1.43 1.97 -0.59
C MET A 82 -1.93 3.27 -1.24
N LEU A 83 -3.25 3.42 -1.43
CA LEU A 83 -3.84 4.66 -1.96
C LEU A 83 -3.66 5.85 -1.03
N ARG A 84 -3.65 5.64 0.29
CA ARG A 84 -3.43 6.70 1.26
C ARG A 84 -1.95 7.08 1.36
N ASP A 85 -1.07 6.08 1.43
CA ASP A 85 0.33 6.28 1.82
C ASP A 85 1.25 6.45 0.60
N TYR A 86 0.91 5.83 -0.54
CA TYR A 86 1.72 5.77 -1.77
C TYR A 86 0.93 6.01 -3.07
N PRO A 87 -0.01 7.00 -3.15
CA PRO A 87 -0.90 7.18 -4.31
C PRO A 87 -0.17 7.44 -5.64
N ASP A 88 1.05 7.97 -5.57
CA ASP A 88 1.89 8.35 -6.71
C ASP A 88 2.70 7.20 -7.32
N THR A 89 2.63 6.00 -6.74
CA THR A 89 3.47 4.86 -7.15
C THR A 89 2.81 3.96 -8.20
N GLN A 90 3.62 3.37 -9.08
CA GLN A 90 3.13 2.41 -10.09
C GLN A 90 2.49 1.17 -9.45
N ALA A 91 3.11 0.64 -8.39
CA ALA A 91 2.59 -0.52 -7.67
C ALA A 91 1.17 -0.28 -7.12
N THR A 92 0.83 0.95 -6.73
CA THR A 92 -0.53 1.29 -6.28
C THR A 92 -1.53 1.29 -7.43
N ARG A 93 -1.12 1.70 -8.63
CA ARG A 93 -1.96 1.60 -9.84
C ARG A 93 -2.21 0.13 -10.21
N ASP A 94 -1.16 -0.68 -10.15
CA ASP A 94 -1.23 -2.12 -10.45
C ASP A 94 -2.07 -2.89 -9.40
N ALA A 95 -2.20 -2.35 -8.19
CA ALA A 95 -3.02 -2.93 -7.12
C ALA A 95 -4.54 -2.70 -7.30
N LEU A 96 -4.95 -1.66 -8.04
CA LEU A 96 -6.37 -1.30 -8.20
C LEU A 96 -7.22 -2.44 -8.80
N PRO A 97 -6.78 -3.18 -9.83
CA PRO A 97 -7.49 -4.36 -10.32
C PRO A 97 -7.70 -5.45 -9.26
N LEU A 98 -6.74 -5.65 -8.33
CA LEU A 98 -6.89 -6.60 -7.23
C LEU A 98 -8.02 -6.17 -6.29
N MET A 99 -8.11 -4.87 -5.99
CA MET A 99 -9.19 -4.28 -5.20
C MET A 99 -10.55 -4.38 -5.89
N GLU A 100 -10.61 -4.12 -7.21
CA GLU A 100 -11.84 -4.30 -7.98
C GLU A 100 -12.32 -5.76 -7.92
N ASN A 101 -11.42 -6.71 -8.18
CA ASN A 101 -11.74 -8.14 -8.12
C ASN A 101 -12.22 -8.52 -6.71
N ALA A 102 -11.51 -8.09 -5.66
CA ALA A 102 -11.91 -8.34 -4.28
C ALA A 102 -13.33 -7.85 -3.98
N TYR A 103 -13.72 -6.66 -4.43
CA TYR A 103 -15.10 -6.18 -4.28
C TYR A 103 -16.10 -7.02 -5.07
N ARG A 104 -15.78 -7.44 -6.30
CA ARG A 104 -16.66 -8.32 -7.09
C ARG A 104 -16.86 -9.68 -6.40
N GLN A 105 -15.81 -10.27 -5.84
CA GLN A 105 -15.88 -11.53 -5.09
C GLN A 105 -16.73 -11.41 -3.82
N MET A 106 -16.72 -10.22 -3.19
CA MET A 106 -17.58 -9.90 -2.05
C MET A 106 -19.00 -9.44 -2.45
N GLN A 107 -19.36 -9.51 -3.73
CA GLN A 107 -20.65 -9.03 -4.28
C GLN A 107 -20.91 -7.52 -4.06
N MET A 108 -19.86 -6.75 -3.83
CA MET A 108 -19.89 -5.29 -3.62
C MET A 108 -19.74 -4.55 -4.96
N ASN A 109 -20.69 -4.77 -5.87
CA ASN A 109 -20.60 -4.30 -7.26
C ASN A 109 -20.50 -2.77 -7.39
N ALA A 110 -21.20 -2.02 -6.54
CA ALA A 110 -21.13 -0.56 -6.54
C ALA A 110 -19.72 -0.02 -6.21
N GLN A 111 -19.00 -0.70 -5.32
CA GLN A 111 -17.63 -0.38 -4.96
C GLN A 111 -16.67 -0.79 -6.06
N ALA A 112 -16.87 -1.98 -6.66
CA ALA A 112 -16.09 -2.43 -7.81
C ALA A 112 -16.19 -1.43 -8.98
N GLU A 113 -17.39 -0.93 -9.31
CA GLU A 113 -17.58 0.08 -10.35
C GLU A 113 -16.88 1.41 -10.04
N LYS A 114 -16.82 1.82 -8.78
CA LYS A 114 -16.05 3.01 -8.37
C LYS A 114 -14.56 2.81 -8.63
N VAL A 115 -14.02 1.65 -8.28
CA VAL A 115 -12.61 1.32 -8.53
C VAL A 115 -12.33 1.27 -10.04
N ALA A 116 -13.22 0.64 -10.83
CA ALA A 116 -13.09 0.59 -12.28
C ALA A 116 -13.04 2.00 -12.92
N LYS A 117 -13.85 2.95 -12.42
CA LYS A 117 -13.81 4.36 -12.86
C LYS A 117 -12.46 5.02 -12.54
N ILE A 118 -11.88 4.73 -11.37
CA ILE A 118 -10.55 5.25 -11.00
C ILE A 118 -9.48 4.68 -11.93
N ILE A 119 -9.53 3.37 -12.22
CA ILE A 119 -8.60 2.73 -13.17
C ILE A 119 -8.71 3.40 -14.54
N ALA A 120 -9.92 3.57 -15.07
CA ALA A 120 -10.15 4.21 -16.36
C ALA A 120 -9.63 5.66 -16.41
N ALA A 121 -9.87 6.45 -15.37
CA ALA A 121 -9.39 7.83 -15.27
C ALA A 121 -7.85 7.92 -15.21
N ASN A 122 -7.20 6.92 -14.61
CA ASN A 122 -5.74 6.85 -14.58
C ASN A 122 -5.14 6.45 -15.92
N SER A 123 -5.80 5.56 -16.68
CA SER A 123 -5.34 5.14 -18.02
C SER A 123 -5.44 6.24 -19.07
N SER A 124 -6.39 7.18 -18.94
CA SER A 124 -6.53 8.32 -19.86
C SER A 124 -5.52 9.44 -19.64
N ASN A 125 -4.79 9.43 -18.52
CA ASN A 125 -3.77 10.42 -18.17
C ASN A 125 -2.35 10.00 -18.60
N THR A 126 -2.22 8.92 -19.37
CA THR A 126 -0.99 8.43 -20.01
C THR A 126 -1.09 8.64 -21.52
#